data_AF-A0A7S0EIH6-F1
#
_entry.id   AF-A0A7S0EIH6-F1
#
_cell.length_a   1.000
_cell.length_b   1.000
_cell.length_c   1.000
_cell.angle_alpha   90.00
_cell.angle_beta   90.00
_cell.angle_gamma   90.00
#
_symmetry.space_group_name_H-M   'P 1'
#
loop_
_entity.id
_entity.type
_entity.pdbx_description
1 polymer ?
#
loop_
_entity_poly.entity_id
_entity_poly.type
_entity_poly.pdbx_seq_one_letter_code
_entity_poly.pdbx_strand_id
1 'polypeptide(L)'
;HEYDNLYPINALRNLALSAAKHFGANLVLLVDVDFLPSKALVDRCREEAYLAAMRQMAEGGSALVVPAFELNEHVADASRLSKEELRKLCEEGKAEGFHVTNYPKGHTPTDFERWFTSCGPYEVEYRDNYE
;
A
#
# COMPACT_ATOMS: atom_id res chain seq x y z
N HIS A 1 15.98 7.09 25.58
CA HIS A 1 16.81 7.21 24.37
C HIS A 1 17.79 6.04 24.25
N GLU A 2 17.28 4.81 24.24
CA GLU A 2 18.09 3.58 24.05
C GLU A 2 17.46 2.66 22.98
N TYR A 3 16.19 2.89 22.64
CA TYR A 3 15.45 2.17 21.59
C TYR A 3 15.84 2.57 20.16
N ASP A 4 16.26 3.82 19.91
CA ASP A 4 16.63 4.29 18.56
C ASP A 4 17.90 3.62 18.02
N ASN A 5 18.78 3.11 18.88
CA ASN A 5 20.02 2.45 18.46
C ASN A 5 19.82 1.00 18.02
N LEU A 6 18.67 0.39 18.29
CA LEU A 6 18.36 -1.01 17.95
C LEU A 6 17.63 -1.16 16.61
N TYR A 7 17.16 -0.06 16.01
CA TYR A 7 16.43 -0.06 14.75
C TYR A 7 16.97 1.02 13.78
N PRO A 8 18.14 0.80 13.16
CA PRO A 8 18.69 1.73 12.15
C PRO A 8 17.68 2.01 11.02
N ILE A 9 16.72 1.13 10.81
CA ILE A 9 15.62 1.24 9.85
C ILE A 9 14.76 2.50 10.10
N ASN A 10 14.46 2.86 11.35
CA ASN A 10 13.67 4.07 11.64
C ASN A 10 14.43 5.35 11.29
N ALA A 11 15.73 5.39 11.61
CA ALA A 11 16.60 6.51 11.26
C ALA A 11 16.73 6.65 9.73
N LEU A 12 16.91 5.53 9.01
CA LEU A 12 16.97 5.51 7.55
C LEU A 12 15.64 5.96 6.91
N ARG A 13 14.50 5.51 7.44
CA ARG A 13 13.16 5.95 6.99
C ARG A 13 12.99 7.45 7.17
N ASN A 14 13.33 7.98 8.34
CA ASN A 14 13.24 9.41 8.62
C ASN A 14 14.16 10.23 7.71
N LEU A 15 15.38 9.73 7.44
CA LEU A 15 16.31 10.35 6.50
C LEU A 15 15.74 10.35 5.08
N ALA A 16 15.18 9.22 4.62
CA ALA A 16 14.56 9.11 3.30
C ALA A 16 13.38 10.07 3.13
N LEU A 17 12.51 10.17 4.14
CA LEU A 17 11.39 11.13 4.14
C LEU A 17 11.89 12.58 4.12
N SER A 18 12.92 12.90 4.92
CA SER A 18 13.54 14.23 4.91
C SER A 18 14.15 14.57 3.55
N ALA A 19 14.83 13.62 2.91
CA ALA A 19 15.39 13.80 1.58
C ALA A 19 14.29 13.98 0.53
N ALA A 20 13.24 13.15 0.55
CA ALA A 20 12.11 13.28 -0.36
C ALA A 20 11.44 14.66 -0.25
N LYS A 21 11.22 15.14 0.99
CA LYS A 21 10.72 16.50 1.24
C LYS A 21 11.68 17.57 0.72
N HIS A 22 12.98 17.42 0.95
CA HIS A 22 14.00 18.36 0.46
C HIS A 22 14.00 18.47 -1.07
N PHE A 23 13.80 17.35 -1.78
CA PHE A 23 13.69 17.31 -3.25
C PHE A 23 12.30 17.66 -3.78
N GLY A 24 11.35 18.09 -2.93
CA GLY A 24 10.03 18.54 -3.35
C GLY A 24 9.08 17.40 -3.76
N ALA A 25 9.27 16.19 -3.24
CA ALA A 25 8.31 15.10 -3.44
C ALA A 25 6.97 15.44 -2.76
N ASN A 26 5.90 15.50 -3.55
CA ASN A 26 4.54 15.78 -3.07
C ASN A 26 3.84 14.53 -2.51
N LEU A 27 4.29 13.35 -2.94
CA LEU A 27 3.80 12.06 -2.49
C LEU A 27 4.99 11.14 -2.27
N VAL A 28 4.95 10.35 -1.21
CA VAL A 28 5.94 9.32 -0.91
C VAL A 28 5.19 8.04 -0.61
N LEU A 29 5.54 6.96 -1.31
CA LEU A 29 5.07 5.62 -0.99
C LEU A 29 6.17 4.92 -0.19
N LEU A 30 5.84 4.52 1.04
CA LEU A 30 6.70 3.65 1.84
C LEU A 30 6.40 2.20 1.45
N VAL A 31 7.43 1.45 1.09
CA VAL A 31 7.33 0.05 0.65
C VAL A 31 8.43 -0.74 1.34
N ASP A 32 8.05 -1.86 1.95
CA ASP A 32 8.99 -2.81 2.53
C ASP A 32 9.65 -3.68 1.45
N VAL A 33 10.81 -4.24 1.75
CA VAL A 33 11.68 -4.92 0.76
C VAL A 33 11.06 -6.19 0.17
N ASP A 34 10.12 -6.80 0.88
CA ASP A 34 9.37 -7.99 0.52
C ASP A 34 8.08 -7.69 -0.26
N PHE A 35 7.74 -6.41 -0.46
CA PHE A 35 6.63 -6.01 -1.32
C PHE A 35 7.06 -5.84 -2.76
N LEU A 36 6.19 -6.30 -3.65
CA LEU A 36 6.33 -6.11 -5.09
C LEU A 36 5.23 -5.15 -5.58
N PRO A 37 5.58 -3.92 -6.01
CA PRO A 37 4.61 -3.02 -6.60
C PRO A 37 4.00 -3.64 -7.87
N SER A 38 2.67 -3.59 -7.99
CA SER A 38 2.01 -4.08 -9.20
C SER A 38 2.35 -3.21 -10.40
N LYS A 39 2.42 -3.82 -11.59
CA LYS A 39 2.59 -3.11 -12.85
C LYS A 39 1.51 -2.04 -13.03
N ALA A 40 0.27 -2.34 -12.64
CA ALA A 40 -0.83 -1.38 -12.71
C ALA A 40 -0.56 -0.13 -11.86
N LEU A 41 -0.06 -0.29 -10.62
CA LEU A 41 0.32 0.86 -9.78
C LEU A 41 1.45 1.67 -10.42
N VAL A 42 2.49 1.00 -10.92
CA VAL A 42 3.63 1.66 -11.57
C VAL A 42 3.18 2.45 -12.81
N ASP A 43 2.30 1.87 -13.63
CA ASP A 43 1.76 2.53 -14.82
C ASP A 43 0.91 3.76 -14.43
N ARG A 44 0.04 3.64 -13.42
CA ARG A 44 -0.76 4.75 -12.88
C ARG A 44 0.09 5.89 -12.35
N CYS A 45 1.19 5.59 -11.66
CA CYS A 45 2.13 6.60 -11.16
C CYS A 45 2.87 7.36 -12.29
N ARG A 46 2.77 6.93 -13.55
CA ARG A 46 3.28 7.68 -14.71
C ARG A 46 2.23 8.62 -15.32
N GLU A 47 0.97 8.49 -14.92
CA GLU A 47 -0.13 9.33 -15.38
C GLU A 47 -0.21 10.60 -14.50
N GLU A 48 0.14 11.77 -15.05
CA GLU A 48 0.13 13.02 -14.26
C GLU A 48 -1.27 13.37 -13.73
N ALA A 49 -2.33 13.06 -14.49
CA ALA A 49 -3.70 13.26 -14.02
C ALA A 49 -4.02 12.41 -12.78
N TYR A 50 -3.51 11.18 -12.72
CA TYR A 50 -3.66 10.32 -11.54
C TYR A 50 -2.89 10.90 -10.36
N LEU A 51 -1.61 11.28 -10.55
CA LEU A 51 -0.79 11.88 -9.49
C LEU A 51 -1.38 13.19 -8.97
N ALA A 52 -1.93 14.04 -9.85
CA ALA A 52 -2.58 15.29 -9.46
C ALA A 52 -3.80 15.04 -8.57
N ALA A 53 -4.65 14.06 -8.92
CA ALA A 53 -5.79 13.67 -8.10
C ALA A 53 -5.35 13.14 -6.72
N MET A 54 -4.30 12.32 -6.69
CA MET A 54 -3.74 11.80 -5.43
C MET A 54 -3.16 12.91 -4.54
N ARG A 55 -2.46 13.90 -5.13
CA ARG A 55 -1.96 15.08 -4.39
C ARG A 55 -3.11 15.87 -3.78
N GLN A 56 -4.15 16.16 -4.56
CA GLN A 56 -5.32 16.88 -4.09
C GLN A 56 -6.02 16.16 -2.91
N MET A 57 -6.11 14.83 -2.97
CA MET A 57 -6.67 14.04 -1.86
C MET A 57 -5.78 14.11 -0.60
N ALA A 58 -4.46 14.13 -0.77
CA ALA A 58 -3.50 14.15 0.33
C ALA A 58 -3.33 15.55 0.97
N GLU A 59 -3.64 16.63 0.26
CA GLU A 59 -3.53 18.02 0.75
C GLU A 59 -4.36 18.29 2.03
N GLY A 60 -5.40 17.49 2.28
CA GLY A 60 -6.22 17.56 3.50
C GLY A 60 -5.60 16.93 4.75
N GLY A 61 -4.34 16.48 4.70
CA GLY A 61 -3.71 15.70 5.78
C GLY A 61 -4.12 14.23 5.77
N SER A 62 -4.76 13.78 4.70
CA SER A 62 -5.15 12.39 4.50
C SER A 62 -3.95 11.53 4.07
N ALA A 63 -3.91 10.30 4.55
CA ALA A 63 -3.02 9.27 4.01
C ALA A 63 -3.71 8.54 2.85
N LEU A 64 -2.94 8.18 1.82
CA LEU A 64 -3.41 7.33 0.74
C LEU A 64 -3.01 5.89 1.04
N VAL A 65 -3.99 5.00 1.08
CA VAL A 65 -3.76 3.57 1.29
C VAL A 65 -3.68 2.86 -0.05
N VAL A 66 -2.63 2.07 -0.25
CA VAL A 66 -2.50 1.14 -1.37
C VAL A 66 -2.75 -0.28 -0.85
N PRO A 67 -3.81 -0.97 -1.30
CA PRO A 67 -4.08 -2.32 -0.84
C PRO A 67 -2.96 -3.29 -1.22
N ALA A 68 -2.60 -4.12 -0.24
CA ALA A 68 -1.53 -5.07 -0.30
C ALA A 68 -2.08 -6.48 -0.10
N PHE A 69 -1.51 -7.45 -0.80
CA PHE A 69 -1.97 -8.84 -0.79
C PHE A 69 -0.78 -9.77 -0.63
N GLU A 70 -1.00 -10.85 0.10
CA GLU A 70 -0.04 -11.96 0.21
C GLU A 70 -0.52 -13.15 -0.62
N LEU A 71 0.44 -13.84 -1.23
CA LEU A 71 0.20 -15.02 -2.07
C LEU A 71 0.66 -16.27 -1.32
N ASN A 72 -0.24 -17.25 -1.20
CA ASN A 72 0.01 -18.52 -0.52
C ASN A 72 0.71 -19.54 -1.43
N GLU A 73 0.86 -19.22 -2.72
CA GLU A 73 1.57 -20.02 -3.70
C GLU A 73 2.46 -19.16 -4.59
N HIS A 74 3.46 -19.79 -5.21
CA HIS A 74 4.36 -19.10 -6.13
C HIS A 74 3.64 -18.77 -7.44
N VAL A 75 3.50 -17.46 -7.73
CA VAL A 75 3.02 -16.95 -9.02
C VAL A 75 4.21 -16.32 -9.75
N ALA A 76 4.55 -16.88 -10.92
CA ALA A 76 5.77 -16.54 -11.66
C ALA A 76 5.89 -15.05 -12.03
N ASP A 77 4.78 -14.32 -12.16
CA ASP A 77 4.77 -12.87 -12.35
C ASP A 77 3.64 -12.20 -11.54
N ALA A 78 3.74 -12.30 -10.21
CA ALA A 78 2.80 -11.69 -9.27
C ALA A 78 2.58 -10.18 -9.52
N SER A 79 3.60 -9.46 -10.04
CA SER A 79 3.49 -8.02 -10.32
C SER A 79 2.47 -7.68 -11.40
N ARG A 80 2.15 -8.63 -12.29
CA ARG A 80 1.28 -8.42 -13.45
C ARG A 80 -0.14 -8.94 -13.27
N LEU A 81 -0.46 -9.50 -12.12
CA LEU A 81 -1.83 -9.92 -11.82
C LEU A 81 -2.79 -8.72 -11.98
N SER A 82 -3.81 -8.92 -12.79
CA SER A 82 -4.96 -8.02 -12.85
C SER A 82 -5.76 -8.10 -11.54
N LYS A 83 -6.61 -7.10 -11.32
CA LYS A 83 -7.49 -7.06 -10.14
C LYS A 83 -8.46 -8.24 -10.13
N GLU A 84 -8.90 -8.66 -11.31
CA GLU A 84 -9.78 -9.80 -11.54
C GLU A 84 -9.07 -11.13 -11.27
N GLU A 85 -7.84 -11.30 -11.74
CA GLU A 85 -7.04 -12.50 -11.46
C GLU A 85 -6.71 -12.63 -9.98
N LEU A 86 -6.35 -11.52 -9.33
CA LEU A 86 -6.10 -11.49 -7.89
C LEU A 86 -7.35 -11.82 -7.07
N ARG A 87 -8.53 -11.30 -7.47
CA ARG A 87 -9.81 -11.68 -6.84
C ARG A 87 -10.04 -13.19 -6.93
N LYS A 88 -9.83 -13.77 -8.11
CA LYS A 88 -10.02 -15.22 -8.31
C LYS A 88 -9.08 -16.04 -7.41
N LEU A 89 -7.83 -15.60 -7.25
CA LEU A 89 -6.90 -16.26 -6.31
C LEU A 89 -7.40 -16.16 -4.86
N CYS A 90 -7.99 -15.04 -4.46
CA CYS A 90 -8.59 -14.90 -3.12
C CYS A 90 -9.79 -15.83 -2.94
N GLU A 91 -10.68 -15.91 -3.94
CA GLU A 91 -11.83 -16.83 -3.93
C GLU A 91 -11.41 -18.31 -3.84
N GLU A 92 -10.27 -18.65 -4.44
CA GLU A 92 -9.67 -19.99 -4.37
C GLU A 92 -8.83 -20.23 -3.09
N GLY A 93 -8.69 -19.25 -2.21
CA GLY A 93 -7.89 -19.34 -0.97
C GLY A 93 -6.37 -19.30 -1.17
N LYS A 94 -5.92 -18.86 -2.34
CA LYS A 94 -4.50 -18.80 -2.75
C LYS A 94 -3.86 -17.43 -2.56
N ALA A 95 -4.67 -16.43 -2.25
CA ALA A 95 -4.23 -15.10 -1.89
C ALA A 95 -5.16 -14.55 -0.81
N GLU A 96 -4.69 -13.59 -0.02
CA GLU A 96 -5.53 -12.82 0.87
C GLU A 96 -4.98 -11.40 1.05
N GLY A 97 -5.77 -10.52 1.66
CA GLY A 97 -5.26 -9.21 2.08
C GLY A 97 -4.07 -9.40 3.02
N PHE A 98 -3.02 -8.61 2.86
CA PHE A 98 -1.79 -8.78 3.63
C PHE A 98 -2.08 -8.80 5.14
N HIS A 99 -1.63 -9.86 5.82
CA HIS A 99 -1.75 -10.07 7.25
C HIS A 99 -3.18 -10.00 7.81
N VAL A 100 -4.24 -10.12 6.99
CA VAL A 100 -5.62 -10.05 7.50
C VAL A 100 -5.95 -11.23 8.42
N THR A 101 -5.38 -12.41 8.17
CA THR A 101 -5.53 -13.58 9.04
C THR A 101 -4.70 -13.47 10.32
N ASN A 102 -3.46 -12.97 10.23
CA ASN A 102 -2.52 -12.92 11.36
C ASN A 102 -2.72 -11.71 12.26
N TYR A 103 -3.11 -10.57 11.69
CA TYR A 103 -3.34 -9.31 12.40
C TYR A 103 -4.54 -8.53 11.83
N PRO A 104 -5.78 -9.05 12.00
CA PRO A 104 -6.97 -8.44 11.40
C PRO A 104 -7.18 -6.98 11.81
N LYS A 105 -6.88 -6.64 13.07
CA LYS A 105 -7.06 -5.27 13.60
C LYS A 105 -6.25 -4.24 12.81
N GLY A 106 -5.06 -4.63 12.34
CA GLY A 106 -4.15 -3.75 11.63
C GLY A 106 -4.40 -3.62 10.13
N HIS A 107 -5.18 -4.51 9.51
CA HIS A 107 -5.30 -4.50 8.04
C HIS A 107 -6.73 -4.56 7.50
N THR A 108 -7.70 -5.06 8.27
CA THR A 108 -9.12 -5.08 7.84
C THR A 108 -9.73 -3.70 7.55
N PRO A 109 -9.29 -2.56 8.16
CA PRO A 109 -9.82 -1.24 7.79
C PRO A 109 -9.63 -0.87 6.31
N THR A 110 -8.68 -1.49 5.60
CA THR A 110 -8.48 -1.31 4.15
C THR A 110 -9.72 -1.67 3.32
N ASP A 111 -10.62 -2.52 3.84
CA ASP A 111 -11.85 -2.98 3.17
C ASP A 111 -11.56 -3.59 1.78
N PHE A 112 -10.87 -4.73 1.78
CA PHE A 112 -10.45 -5.44 0.57
C PHE A 112 -11.62 -5.84 -0.34
N GLU A 113 -12.78 -6.19 0.23
CA GLU A 113 -13.98 -6.52 -0.53
C GLU A 113 -14.51 -5.31 -1.32
N ARG A 114 -14.58 -4.14 -0.68
CA ARG A 114 -14.90 -2.90 -1.37
C ARG A 114 -13.82 -2.53 -2.37
N TRP A 115 -12.55 -2.79 -2.08
CA TRP A 115 -11.49 -2.54 -3.06
C TRP A 115 -11.78 -3.27 -4.35
N PHE A 116 -12.06 -4.58 -4.32
CA PHE A 116 -12.27 -5.37 -5.54
C PHE A 116 -13.43 -4.87 -6.41
N THR A 117 -14.46 -4.23 -5.84
CA THR A 117 -15.61 -3.70 -6.57
C THR A 117 -15.46 -2.22 -6.98
N SER A 118 -14.48 -1.50 -6.41
CA SER A 118 -14.30 -0.08 -6.64
C SER A 118 -13.55 0.22 -7.95
N CYS A 119 -14.06 1.20 -8.72
CA CYS A 119 -13.41 1.73 -9.92
C CYS A 119 -12.54 2.97 -9.64
N GLY A 120 -12.52 3.46 -8.41
CA GLY A 120 -11.79 4.65 -7.97
C GLY A 120 -11.44 4.58 -6.49
N PRO A 121 -10.77 5.61 -5.96
CA PRO A 121 -10.46 5.68 -4.53
C PRO A 121 -11.75 5.76 -3.70
N TYR A 122 -11.66 5.28 -2.46
CA TYR A 122 -12.74 5.36 -1.48
C TYR A 122 -12.18 5.65 -0.10
N GLU A 123 -13.00 6.28 0.74
CA GLU A 123 -12.65 6.54 2.13
C GLU A 123 -12.76 5.26 2.96
N VAL A 124 -11.76 5.08 3.82
CA VAL A 124 -11.72 4.08 4.88
C VAL A 124 -11.63 4.79 6.23
N GLU A 125 -12.22 4.19 7.26
CA GLU A 125 -12.18 4.72 8.62
C GLU A 125 -10.87 4.30 9.29
N TYR A 126 -10.09 5.27 9.78
CA TYR A 126 -8.94 4.97 10.63
C TYR A 126 -9.39 4.23 11.89
N ARG A 127 -8.64 3.20 12.28
CA ARG A 127 -8.82 2.49 13.54
C ARG A 127 -7.51 2.40 14.29
N ASP A 128 -7.59 2.32 15.61
CA ASP A 128 -6.40 2.10 16.44
C ASP A 128 -5.63 0.87 15.94
N ASN A 129 -4.32 1.04 15.80
CA ASN A 129 -3.39 0.06 15.25
C ASN A 129 -3.55 -0.27 13.76
N TYR A 130 -4.26 0.54 12.98
CA TYR A 130 -4.29 0.40 11.52
C TYR A 130 -2.89 0.68 10.95
N GLU A 131 -2.38 -0.26 10.13
CA GLU A 131 -1.05 -0.27 9.52
C GLU A 131 -1.13 -0.40 7.99
#